data_AF-A0A6S6R558-F1
#
_entry.id   AF-A0A6S6R558-F1
#
_cell.length_a   1.000
_cell.length_b   1.000
_cell.length_c   1.000
_cell.angle_alpha   90.00
_cell.angle_beta   90.00
_cell.angle_gamma   90.00
#
_symmetry.space_group_name_H-M   'P 1'
#
loop_
_entity.id
_entity.type
_entity.pdbx_description
1 polymer ?
#
loop_
_entity_poly.entity_id
_entity_poly.type
_entity_poly.pdbx_seq_one_letter_code
_entity_poly.pdbx_strand_id
1 'polypeptide(L)' 'MPDKKCKEEYLRRIHKVQDYIEHHVGQSLTITELAGVAGFSKYHFSRIFQGMLHEPLAHYVNRIRMEKAMFLLAHRAGD' A
#
# COMPACT_ATOMS: atom_id res chain seq x y z
N MET A 1 -21.39 -18.57 -6.42
CA MET A 1 -20.04 -18.53 -5.81
C MET A 1 -19.27 -17.44 -6.53
N PRO A 2 -18.93 -16.28 -5.93
CA PRO A 2 -18.09 -15.31 -6.63
C PRO A 2 -16.74 -15.96 -6.94
N ASP A 3 -16.28 -15.78 -8.17
CA ASP A 3 -15.17 -16.50 -8.79
C ASP A 3 -13.86 -16.35 -8.00
N LYS A 4 -13.26 -17.48 -7.57
CA LYS A 4 -11.99 -17.51 -6.81
C LYS A 4 -10.87 -16.75 -7.53
N LYS A 5 -10.84 -16.74 -8.87
CA LYS A 5 -9.77 -16.10 -9.65
C LYS A 5 -9.82 -14.58 -9.54
N CYS A 6 -11.01 -13.98 -9.43
CA CYS A 6 -11.13 -12.54 -9.22
C CYS A 6 -10.47 -12.10 -7.91
N LYS A 7 -10.64 -12.88 -6.83
CA LYS A 7 -10.04 -12.56 -5.53
C LYS A 7 -8.51 -12.63 -5.57
N GLU A 8 -7.96 -13.63 -6.24
CA GLU A 8 -6.51 -13.79 -6.42
C GLU A 8 -5.90 -12.64 -7.23
N GLU A 9 -6.58 -12.18 -8.29
CA GLU A 9 -6.15 -11.02 -9.07
C GLU A 9 -6.12 -9.74 -8.24
N TYR A 10 -7.17 -9.48 -7.44
CA TYR A 10 -7.17 -8.32 -6.55
C TYR A 10 -6.03 -8.38 -5.52
N LEU A 11 -5.79 -9.55 -4.90
CA LEU A 11 -4.69 -9.72 -3.96
C LEU A 11 -3.34 -9.43 -4.62
N ARG A 12 -3.10 -9.97 -5.83
CA ARG A 12 -1.88 -9.71 -6.58
C ARG A 12 -1.66 -8.22 -6.85
N ARG A 13 -2.72 -7.50 -7.23
CA ARG A 13 -2.67 -6.06 -7.48
C ARG A 13 -2.43 -5.27 -6.20
N ILE A 14 -3.03 -5.65 -5.09
CA ILE A 14 -2.78 -5.02 -3.79
C ILE A 14 -1.34 -5.24 -3.33
N HIS A 15 -0.79 -6.45 -3.46
CA HIS A 15 0.62 -6.70 -3.14
C HIS A 15 1.56 -5.83 -3.97
N LYS A 16 1.27 -5.65 -5.26
CA LYS A 16 2.04 -4.75 -6.13
C LYS A 16 2.01 -3.29 -5.63
N VAL A 17 0.88 -2.85 -5.10
CA VAL A 17 0.76 -1.51 -4.51
C VAL A 17 1.54 -1.40 -3.20
N GLN A 18 1.50 -2.43 -2.35
CA GLN A 18 2.27 -2.45 -1.10
C GLN A 18 3.78 -2.35 -1.38
N ASP A 19 4.27 -3.17 -2.30
CA ASP A 19 5.66 -3.12 -2.76
C ASP A 19 6.03 -1.72 -3.28
N TYR A 20 5.17 -1.13 -4.11
CA TYR A 20 5.39 0.23 -4.60
C TYR A 20 5.47 1.25 -3.47
N ILE A 21 4.58 1.18 -2.47
CA ILE A 21 4.59 2.05 -1.30
C ILE A 21 5.91 1.90 -0.54
N GLU A 22 6.36 0.68 -0.24
CA GLU A 22 7.59 0.44 0.53
C GLU A 22 8.84 1.05 -0.14
N HIS A 23 8.92 0.94 -1.46
CA HIS A 23 10.01 1.53 -2.26
C HIS A 23 9.93 3.06 -2.36
N HIS A 24 8.73 3.64 -2.34
CA HIS A 24 8.51 5.08 -2.56
C HIS A 24 8.01 5.84 -1.31
N VAL A 25 8.05 5.22 -0.14
CA VAL A 25 7.46 5.75 1.12
C VAL A 25 8.04 7.10 1.57
N GLY A 26 9.25 7.44 1.12
CA GLY A 26 9.91 8.72 1.34
C GLY A 26 9.40 9.87 0.46
N GLN A 27 8.50 9.58 -0.48
CA GLN A 27 7.93 10.55 -1.41
C GLN A 27 6.45 10.83 -1.09
N SER A 28 5.89 11.86 -1.72
CA SER A 28 4.45 12.18 -1.63
C SER A 28 3.63 11.23 -2.50
N LEU A 29 3.11 10.17 -1.90
CA LEU A 29 2.23 9.20 -2.55
C LEU A 29 0.79 9.71 -2.62
N THR A 30 0.16 9.63 -3.78
CA THR A 30 -1.25 10.00 -3.97
C THR A 30 -2.13 8.78 -4.25
N ILE A 31 -3.40 8.84 -3.83
CA ILE A 31 -4.35 7.76 -4.12
C ILE A 31 -4.53 7.49 -5.62
N THR A 32 -4.41 8.53 -6.46
CA THR A 32 -4.52 8.38 -7.92
C THR A 32 -3.36 7.58 -8.50
N GLU A 33 -2.15 7.84 -8.04
CA GLU A 33 -0.95 7.10 -8.43
C GLU A 33 -1.04 5.63 -8.01
N LEU A 34 -1.38 5.38 -6.74
CA LEU A 34 -1.49 4.02 -6.20
C LEU A 34 -2.63 3.22 -6.86
N ALA A 35 -3.74 3.88 -7.23
CA ALA A 35 -4.78 3.27 -8.04
C ALA A 35 -4.28 2.91 -9.45
N GLY A 36 -3.45 3.76 -10.06
CA GLY A 36 -2.78 3.48 -11.33
C GLY A 36 -1.86 2.25 -11.27
N VAL A 37 -1.08 2.11 -10.20
CA VAL A 37 -0.21 0.94 -9.96
C VAL A 37 -1.04 -0.36 -9.90
N ALA A 38 -2.22 -0.30 -9.28
CA ALA A 38 -3.17 -1.41 -9.19
C ALA A 38 -3.98 -1.67 -10.47
N GLY A 39 -3.96 -0.75 -11.43
CA GLY A 39 -4.82 -0.79 -12.62
C GLY A 39 -6.31 -0.63 -12.29
N PHE A 40 -6.64 0.19 -11.30
CA PHE A 40 -8.01 0.49 -10.89
C PHE A 40 -8.32 1.99 -10.99
N SER A 41 -9.61 2.32 -11.07
CA SER A 41 -10.04 3.70 -10.81
C SER A 41 -9.84 4.05 -9.34
N LYS A 42 -9.61 5.33 -9.04
CA LYS A 42 -9.42 5.86 -7.67
C LYS A 42 -10.49 5.37 -6.69
N TYR A 43 -11.77 5.44 -7.09
CA TYR A 43 -12.91 5.05 -6.25
C TYR A 43 -12.94 3.55 -5.98
N HIS A 44 -12.70 2.74 -7.00
CA HIS A 44 -12.68 1.29 -6.87
C HIS A 44 -11.50 0.83 -6.01
N PHE A 45 -10.32 1.40 -6.25
CA PHE A 45 -9.13 1.15 -5.47
C PHE A 45 -9.36 1.45 -3.98
N SER A 46 -9.93 2.60 -3.64
CA SER A 46 -10.22 2.96 -2.24
C SER A 46 -11.10 1.93 -1.54
N ARG A 47 -12.14 1.44 -2.22
CA ARG A 47 -13.08 0.44 -1.67
C ARG A 47 -12.40 -0.91 -1.48
N ILE A 48 -11.63 -1.37 -2.46
CA ILE A 48 -10.94 -2.66 -2.41
C ILE A 48 -9.82 -2.63 -1.38
N PHE A 49 -8.98 -1.59 -1.38
CA PHE A 49 -7.86 -1.47 -0.46
C PHE A 49 -8.34 -1.49 0.99
N GLN A 50 -9.33 -0.65 1.34
CA GLN A 50 -9.91 -0.64 2.68
C GLN A 50 -10.61 -1.96 3.02
N GLY A 51 -11.31 -2.57 2.06
CA GLY A 51 -11.98 -3.86 2.27
C GLY A 51 -11.03 -5.04 2.46
N MET A 52 -9.82 -4.98 1.89
CA MET A 52 -8.80 -6.03 2.00
C MET A 52 -7.87 -5.86 3.19
N LEU A 53 -7.43 -4.63 3.45
CA LEU A 53 -6.45 -4.34 4.50
C LEU A 53 -7.10 -3.91 5.82
N HIS A 54 -8.42 -3.69 5.81
CA HIS A 54 -9.18 -3.22 6.97
C HIS A 54 -8.67 -1.90 7.56
N GLU A 55 -7.83 -1.16 6.82
CA GLU A 55 -7.31 0.14 7.19
C GLU A 55 -7.38 1.15 6.02
N PRO A 56 -7.53 2.45 6.29
CA PRO A 56 -7.43 3.48 5.27
C PRO A 56 -6.02 3.55 4.67
N LEU A 57 -5.93 3.83 3.37
CA LEU A 57 -4.65 3.95 2.66
C LEU A 57 -3.64 4.90 3.33
N ALA A 58 -4.12 6.07 3.77
CA ALA A 58 -3.25 7.05 4.43
C ALA A 58 -2.66 6.52 5.74
N HIS A 59 -3.43 5.71 6.47
CA HIS A 59 -2.97 5.08 7.71
C HIS A 59 -1.90 4.03 7.42
N TYR A 60 -2.14 3.18 6.42
CA TYR A 60 -1.15 2.21 5.93
C TYR A 60 0.18 2.90 5.58
N VAL A 61 0.14 3.95 4.74
CA VAL A 61 1.36 4.68 4.32
C VAL A 61 2.07 5.30 5.52
N ASN A 62 1.35 5.91 6.46
CA ASN A 62 1.95 6.50 7.66
C ASN A 62 2.59 5.44 8.56
N ARG A 63 1.99 4.26 8.68
CA ARG A 63 2.56 3.14 9.43
C ARG A 63 3.89 2.70 8.82
N ILE A 64 3.96 2.48 7.50
CA ILE A 64 5.23 2.13 6.82
C ILE A 64 6.28 3.25 6.99
N ARG A 65 5.88 4.53 6.94
CA ARG A 65 6.79 5.67 7.22
C ARG A 65 7.38 5.60 8.61
N MET A 66 6.55 5.34 9.62
CA MET A 66 7.00 5.20 11.00
C MET A 66 7.93 4.00 11.17
N GLU A 67 7.57 2.84 10.62
CA GLU A 67 8.39 1.63 10.66
C GLU A 67 9.78 1.87 10.05
N LYS A 68 9.83 2.54 8.89
CA LYS A 68 11.11 2.88 8.23
C LYS A 68 11.91 3.91 9.02
N ALA A 69 11.26 4.92 9.60
CA ALA A 69 11.93 5.90 10.45
C ALA A 69 12.53 5.26 11.71
N MET A 70 11.77 4.38 12.38
CA MET A 70 12.25 3.63 13.54
C MET A 70 13.42 2.72 13.17
N PHE A 71 13.32 2.00 12.04
CA PHE A 71 14.41 1.17 11.53
C PHE A 71 15.68 2.00 11.31
N LEU A 72 15.57 3.15 10.64
CA LEU A 72 16.70 4.04 10.41
C LEU A 72 17.29 4.57 11.72
N LEU A 73 16.48 4.96 12.70
CA LEU A 73 16.97 5.42 14.01
C LEU A 73 17.70 4.31 14.78
N ALA A 74 17.14 3.10 14.81
CA ALA A 74 17.74 1.96 15.50
C ALA A 74 19.08 1.53 14.89
N HIS A 75 19.24 1.66 13.57
CA HIS A 75 20.46 1.27 12.87
C HIS A 75 21.45 2.43 12.65
N ARG A 76 21.05 3.68 12.93
CA ARG A 76 21.93 4.88 12.86
C ARG A 76 22.69 5.13 14.17
N ALA A 77 22.34 4.48 15.28
CA ALA A 77 23.01 4.63 16.57
C ALA A 77 24.29 3.77 16.73
N GLY A 78 24.97 3.45 15.62
CA GLY A 78 26.12 2.56 15.60
C GLY A 78 27.20 2.94 14.57
N ASP A 79 27.31 4.22 14.22
CA ASP A 79 28.46 4.80 13.50
C ASP A 79 29.14 5.86 14.38
#